data_AF-A0A832K574-F1
#
_entry.id   AF-A0A832K574-F1
#
_cell.length_a   1.000
_cell.length_b   1.000
_cell.length_c   1.000
_cell.angle_alpha   90.00
_cell.angle_beta   90.00
_cell.angle_gamma   90.00
#
_symmetry.space_group_name_H-M   'P 1'
#
loop_
_entity.id
_entity.type
_entity.pdbx_description
1 polymer ?
#
loop_
_entity_poly.entity_id
_entity_poly.type
_entity_poly.pdbx_seq_one_letter_code
_entity_poly.pdbx_strand_id
1 'polypeptide(L)'
;MEETANIRGFPFVFIDTAGLRQARDEVELEGIRRSRRSLEQAEVILHVCDASLPPNPLDQTLAAECAGKPRLLVHNKCDLPRKLPPATEGRVPLVEVSCLTGMGMETLKDTLRSLAWSGEIKAESLEVAINARHQDALRRARTSTVRTLEALKTGQSLDLVALDLRIAVNALGEIVGQTATEDLLDAIFSQFCIGK
;
A
#
# COMPACT_ATOMS: atom_id res chain seq x y z
N MET A 1 -9.04 -16.80 2.56
CA MET A 1 -9.21 -16.37 3.96
C MET A 1 -8.30 -15.17 4.15
N GLU A 2 -8.73 -14.14 4.87
CA GLU A 2 -7.90 -12.96 5.13
C GLU A 2 -7.46 -12.95 6.59
N GLU A 3 -6.17 -12.79 6.82
CA GLU A 3 -5.59 -12.60 8.15
C GLU A 3 -4.84 -11.28 8.22
N THR A 4 -4.76 -10.69 9.41
CA THR A 4 -4.02 -9.44 9.60
C THR A 4 -2.92 -9.62 10.62
N ALA A 5 -1.77 -9.01 10.37
CA ALA A 5 -0.68 -8.99 11.34
C ALA A 5 0.09 -7.67 11.27
N ASN A 6 0.60 -7.24 12.43
CA ASN A 6 1.55 -6.13 12.48
C ASN A 6 2.98 -6.70 12.44
N ILE A 7 3.73 -6.35 11.39
CA ILE A 7 5.12 -6.76 11.22
C ILE A 7 5.99 -5.52 11.28
N ARG A 8 6.76 -5.37 12.36
CA ARG A 8 7.70 -4.25 12.57
C ARG A 8 7.04 -2.86 12.41
N GLY A 9 5.79 -2.72 12.84
CA GLY A 9 5.04 -1.46 12.75
C GLY A 9 4.18 -1.33 11.49
N PHE A 10 4.31 -2.24 10.52
CA PHE A 10 3.52 -2.25 9.29
C PHE A 10 2.32 -3.18 9.40
N PRO A 11 1.10 -2.71 9.10
CA PRO A 11 -0.06 -3.58 9.00
C PRO A 11 0.01 -4.36 7.67
N PHE A 12 0.01 -5.69 7.77
CA PHE A 12 -0.11 -6.59 6.62
C PHE A 12 -1.45 -7.31 6.65
N VAL A 13 -2.09 -7.39 5.49
CA VAL A 13 -3.26 -8.25 5.24
C VAL A 13 -2.78 -9.42 4.38
N PHE A 14 -2.77 -10.61 4.98
CA PHE A 14 -2.42 -11.85 4.31
C PHE A 14 -3.68 -12.46 3.71
N ILE A 15 -3.66 -12.60 2.38
CA ILE A 15 -4.73 -13.27 1.64
C ILE A 15 -4.21 -14.65 1.27
N ASP A 16 -4.81 -15.68 1.86
CA ASP A 16 -4.50 -17.05 1.49
C ASP A 16 -5.04 -17.34 0.08
N THR A 17 -4.14 -17.77 -0.81
CA THR A 17 -4.52 -18.28 -2.13
C THR A 17 -4.72 -19.78 -1.99
N ALA A 18 -5.77 -20.34 -2.59
CA ALA A 18 -6.13 -21.75 -2.42
C ALA A 18 -5.11 -22.75 -3.01
N GLY A 19 -3.86 -22.33 -3.25
CA GLY A 19 -2.88 -22.99 -4.09
C GLY A 19 -3.26 -22.76 -5.55
N LEU A 20 -2.36 -22.15 -6.32
CA LEU A 20 -2.57 -21.93 -7.76
C LEU A 20 -2.22 -23.21 -8.54
N ARG A 21 -2.93 -24.30 -8.25
CA ARG A 21 -2.78 -25.59 -8.94
C ARG A 21 -3.86 -25.75 -10.00
N GLN A 22 -3.69 -26.70 -10.92
CA GLN A 22 -4.74 -27.04 -11.90
C GLN A 22 -5.99 -27.56 -11.19
N ALA A 23 -7.14 -26.94 -11.49
CA ALA A 23 -8.44 -27.34 -10.97
C ALA A 23 -8.80 -28.77 -11.40
N ARG A 24 -9.37 -29.53 -10.49
CA ARG A 24 -9.98 -30.84 -10.72
C ARG A 24 -11.51 -30.77 -10.74
N ASP A 25 -12.11 -29.74 -10.14
CA ASP A 25 -13.57 -29.52 -10.08
C ASP A 25 -13.98 -28.03 -10.18
N GLU A 26 -15.27 -27.77 -10.42
CA GLU A 26 -15.86 -26.42 -10.61
C GLU A 26 -15.67 -25.49 -9.40
N VAL A 27 -15.70 -26.03 -8.17
CA VAL A 27 -15.42 -25.27 -6.94
C VAL A 27 -13.97 -24.79 -6.90
N GLU A 28 -13.05 -25.61 -7.39
CA GLU A 28 -11.62 -25.31 -7.45
C GLU A 28 -11.32 -24.27 -8.53
N LEU A 29 -12.07 -24.27 -9.64
CA LEU A 29 -12.05 -23.24 -10.67
C LEU A 29 -12.41 -21.85 -10.12
N GLU A 30 -13.44 -21.74 -9.29
CA GLU A 30 -13.79 -20.48 -8.64
C GLU A 30 -12.74 -20.07 -7.59
N GLY A 31 -12.13 -21.04 -6.90
CA GLY A 31 -10.98 -20.82 -6.02
C GLY A 31 -9.77 -20.22 -6.74
N ILE A 32 -9.46 -20.70 -7.94
CA ILE A 32 -8.38 -20.16 -8.78
C ILE A 32 -8.71 -18.74 -9.26
N ARG A 33 -9.95 -18.48 -9.68
CA ARG A 33 -10.37 -17.13 -10.09
C ARG A 33 -10.21 -16.11 -8.96
N ARG A 34 -10.64 -16.47 -7.75
CA ARG A 34 -10.46 -15.63 -6.55
C ARG A 34 -8.98 -15.42 -6.22
N SER A 35 -8.16 -16.47 -6.33
CA SER A 35 -6.72 -16.39 -6.10
C SER A 35 -6.03 -15.46 -7.11
N ARG A 36 -6.41 -15.52 -8.39
CA ARG A 36 -5.89 -14.60 -9.43
C ARG A 36 -6.27 -13.14 -9.19
N ARG A 37 -7.53 -12.87 -8.81
CA ARG A 37 -7.95 -11.49 -8.44
C ARG A 37 -7.16 -10.97 -7.24
N SER A 38 -6.90 -11.84 -6.26
CA SER A 38 -6.09 -11.48 -5.09
C SER A 38 -4.65 -11.16 -5.48
N LEU A 39 -4.05 -11.94 -6.39
CA LEU A 39 -2.73 -11.65 -6.96
C LEU A 39 -2.72 -10.31 -7.71
N GLU A 40 -3.77 -9.97 -8.46
CA GLU A 40 -3.89 -8.69 -9.18
C GLU A 40 -3.98 -7.48 -8.24
N GLN A 41 -4.56 -7.65 -7.04
CA GLN A 41 -4.67 -6.59 -6.04
C GLN A 41 -3.48 -6.54 -5.08
N ALA A 42 -2.71 -7.62 -4.95
CA ALA A 42 -1.58 -7.70 -4.03
C ALA A 42 -0.50 -6.66 -4.34
N GLU A 43 -0.07 -5.95 -3.30
CA GLU A 43 1.07 -5.01 -3.32
C GLU A 43 2.41 -5.74 -3.22
N VAL A 44 2.43 -6.87 -2.49
CA VAL A 44 3.60 -7.75 -2.35
C VAL A 44 3.15 -9.20 -2.45
N ILE A 45 3.91 -10.02 -3.19
CA ILE A 45 3.64 -11.45 -3.37
C ILE A 45 4.63 -12.26 -2.53
N LEU A 46 4.11 -13.07 -1.61
CA LEU A 46 4.88 -14.02 -0.82
C LEU A 46 4.85 -15.39 -1.49
N HIS A 47 5.90 -15.74 -2.24
CA HIS A 47 5.99 -17.01 -2.95
C HIS A 47 6.69 -18.04 -2.06
N VAL A 48 5.92 -18.94 -1.45
CA VAL A 48 6.44 -19.96 -0.54
C VAL A 48 6.69 -21.27 -1.28
N CYS A 49 7.94 -21.72 -1.30
CA CYS A 49 8.38 -22.99 -1.88
C CYS A 49 8.94 -23.92 -0.80
N ASP A 50 8.80 -25.23 -1.00
CA ASP A 50 9.40 -26.24 -0.12
C ASP A 50 10.84 -26.53 -0.55
N ALA A 51 11.81 -26.14 0.28
CA ALA A 51 13.24 -26.30 0.01
C ALA A 51 13.70 -27.78 -0.05
N SER A 52 12.90 -28.69 0.50
CA SER A 52 13.21 -30.13 0.57
C SER A 52 12.76 -30.91 -0.67
N LEU A 53 12.10 -30.25 -1.61
CA LEU A 53 11.59 -30.83 -2.86
C LEU A 53 12.36 -30.29 -4.08
N PRO A 54 12.42 -31.05 -5.18
CA PRO A 54 12.96 -30.54 -6.43
C PRO A 54 12.06 -29.41 -6.99
N PRO A 55 12.60 -28.55 -7.88
CA PRO A 55 11.84 -27.46 -8.47
C PRO A 55 10.52 -27.93 -9.12
N ASN A 56 9.42 -27.30 -8.75
CA ASN A 56 8.12 -27.58 -9.34
C ASN A 56 7.92 -26.69 -10.59
N PRO A 57 7.58 -27.27 -11.75
CA PRO A 57 7.27 -26.48 -12.96
C PRO A 57 6.19 -25.41 -12.74
N LEU A 58 5.23 -25.66 -11.84
CA LEU A 58 4.18 -24.68 -11.50
C LEU A 58 4.75 -23.40 -10.86
N ASP A 59 5.86 -23.50 -10.11
CA ASP A 59 6.50 -22.32 -9.51
C ASP A 59 7.08 -21.39 -10.58
N GLN A 60 7.51 -21.93 -11.72
CA GLN A 60 8.00 -21.14 -12.85
C GLN A 60 6.86 -20.39 -13.55
N THR A 61 5.70 -21.03 -13.71
CA THR A 61 4.49 -20.39 -14.26
C THR A 61 4.02 -19.25 -13.36
N LEU A 62 3.99 -19.46 -12.04
CA LEU A 62 3.66 -18.41 -11.07
C LEU A 62 4.65 -17.27 -11.07
N ALA A 63 5.93 -17.58 -11.21
CA ALA A 63 6.95 -16.55 -11.32
C ALA A 63 6.75 -15.65 -12.54
N ALA A 64 6.19 -16.17 -13.64
CA ALA A 64 5.81 -15.41 -14.83
C ALA A 64 4.50 -14.63 -14.64
N GLU A 65 3.46 -15.24 -14.05
CA GLU A 65 2.18 -14.56 -13.76
C GLU A 65 2.37 -13.36 -12.79
N CYS A 66 3.38 -13.43 -11.92
CA CYS A 66 3.72 -12.39 -10.95
C CYS A 66 4.73 -11.36 -11.47
N ALA A 67 5.10 -11.39 -12.75
CA ALA A 67 6.09 -10.48 -13.31
C ALA A 67 5.60 -9.02 -13.25
N GLY A 68 6.42 -8.13 -12.67
CA GLY A 68 6.10 -6.70 -12.53
C GLY A 68 5.58 -6.28 -11.15
N LYS A 69 5.38 -7.22 -10.22
CA LYS A 69 5.02 -6.93 -8.82
C LYS A 69 6.19 -7.22 -7.86
N PRO A 70 6.31 -6.48 -6.74
CA PRO A 70 7.22 -6.85 -5.67
C PRO A 70 6.96 -8.28 -5.21
N ARG A 71 8.00 -9.11 -5.26
CA ARG A 71 7.92 -10.53 -4.89
C ARG A 71 8.98 -10.86 -3.85
N LEU A 72 8.61 -11.64 -2.85
CA LEU A 72 9.51 -12.24 -1.88
C LEU A 72 9.45 -13.76 -2.03
N LEU A 73 10.56 -14.37 -2.40
CA LEU A 73 10.69 -15.82 -2.44
C LEU A 73 10.98 -16.33 -1.02
N VAL A 74 10.25 -17.34 -0.57
CA VAL A 74 10.41 -17.95 0.75
C VAL A 74 10.65 -19.44 0.58
N HIS A 75 11.86 -19.88 0.87
CA HIS A 75 12.20 -21.30 0.92
C HIS A 75 11.90 -21.83 2.31
N ASN A 76 10.72 -22.44 2.47
CA ASN A 76 10.31 -23.08 3.70
C ASN A 76 10.95 -24.47 3.86
N LYS A 77 10.95 -24.99 5.09
CA LYS A 77 11.53 -26.27 5.50
C LYS A 77 13.05 -26.35 5.34
N CYS A 78 13.75 -25.24 5.63
CA CYS A 78 15.22 -25.20 5.61
C CYS A 78 15.86 -26.08 6.71
N ASP A 79 15.07 -26.62 7.64
CA ASP A 79 15.46 -27.67 8.58
C ASP A 79 15.68 -29.05 7.94
N LEU A 80 15.21 -29.25 6.69
CA LEU A 80 15.36 -30.48 5.93
C LEU A 80 16.48 -30.40 4.88
N PRO A 81 17.01 -31.54 4.40
CA PRO A 81 18.00 -31.56 3.32
C PRO A 81 17.50 -30.84 2.07
N ARG A 82 18.29 -29.87 1.61
CA ARG A 82 17.97 -29.02 0.47
C ARG A 82 17.95 -29.80 -0.85
N LYS A 83 16.90 -29.59 -1.65
CA LYS A 83 16.77 -30.06 -3.04
C LYS A 83 16.45 -28.97 -4.05
N LEU A 84 16.08 -27.76 -3.59
CA LEU A 84 15.99 -26.58 -4.46
C LEU A 84 17.38 -25.97 -4.73
N PRO A 85 17.62 -25.41 -5.92
CA PRO A 85 18.86 -24.72 -6.22
C PRO A 85 19.08 -23.54 -5.25
N PRO A 86 20.36 -23.15 -5.01
CA PRO A 86 20.70 -21.90 -4.34
C PRO A 86 20.05 -20.71 -5.02
N ALA A 87 19.85 -19.61 -4.27
CA ALA A 87 19.35 -18.36 -4.81
C ALA A 87 20.13 -18.01 -6.09
N THR A 88 19.44 -17.87 -7.21
CA THR A 88 20.09 -17.30 -8.39
C THR A 88 20.32 -15.82 -8.11
N GLU A 89 21.58 -15.40 -8.19
CA GLU A 89 21.97 -14.00 -8.00
C GLU A 89 21.16 -13.11 -8.97
N GLY A 90 20.35 -12.20 -8.41
CA GLY A 90 20.12 -10.92 -9.07
C GLY A 90 18.72 -10.49 -9.49
N ARG A 91 17.60 -11.12 -9.11
CA ARG A 91 16.27 -10.52 -9.45
C ARG A 91 15.17 -10.50 -8.39
N VAL A 92 15.18 -11.36 -7.38
CA VAL A 92 14.10 -11.41 -6.38
C VAL A 92 14.69 -11.70 -5.00
N PRO A 93 14.33 -10.95 -3.94
CA PRO A 93 14.77 -11.26 -2.58
C PRO A 93 14.31 -12.65 -2.18
N LEU A 94 15.21 -13.40 -1.54
CA LEU A 94 14.97 -14.75 -1.03
C LEU A 94 15.22 -14.77 0.48
N VAL A 95 14.32 -15.43 1.22
CA VAL A 95 14.53 -15.78 2.64
C VAL A 95 14.31 -17.28 2.82
N GLU A 96 15.20 -17.92 3.58
CA GLU A 96 15.05 -19.32 3.98
C GLU A 96 14.44 -19.37 5.38
N VAL A 97 13.38 -20.17 5.54
CA VAL A 97 12.65 -20.30 6.81
C VAL A 97 12.35 -21.75 7.13
N SER A 98 12.17 -22.02 8.42
CA SER A 98 11.52 -23.23 8.89
C SER A 98 10.29 -22.79 9.67
N CYS A 99 9.11 -22.92 9.07
CA CYS A 99 7.86 -22.62 9.78
C CYS A 99 7.63 -23.54 10.99
N LEU A 100 8.29 -24.71 11.02
CA LEU A 100 8.22 -25.65 12.14
C LEU A 100 9.04 -25.17 13.34
N THR A 101 10.28 -24.71 13.11
CA THR A 101 11.20 -24.33 14.19
C THR A 101 11.21 -22.83 14.49
N GLY A 102 10.65 -22.01 13.59
CA GLY A 102 10.72 -20.55 13.65
C GLY A 102 12.03 -19.97 13.09
N MET A 103 12.96 -20.79 12.61
CA MET A 103 14.21 -20.32 11.99
C MET A 103 13.91 -19.41 10.79
N GLY A 104 14.66 -18.31 10.67
CA GLY A 104 14.53 -17.35 9.56
C GLY A 104 13.31 -16.44 9.65
N MET A 105 12.44 -16.59 10.65
CA MET A 105 11.21 -15.80 10.77
C MET A 105 11.47 -14.31 11.04
N GLU A 106 12.48 -13.97 11.83
CA GLU A 106 12.86 -12.58 12.05
C GLU A 106 13.43 -11.94 10.78
N THR A 107 14.26 -12.68 10.03
CA THR A 107 14.75 -12.25 8.71
C THR A 107 13.58 -12.04 7.75
N LEU A 108 12.59 -12.94 7.73
CA LEU A 108 11.39 -12.79 6.90
C LEU A 108 10.64 -11.49 7.23
N LYS A 109 10.42 -11.22 8.53
CA LYS A 109 9.76 -9.99 9.00
C LYS A 109 10.52 -8.73 8.58
N ASP A 110 11.85 -8.74 8.70
CA ASP A 110 12.69 -7.60 8.34
C ASP A 110 12.73 -7.38 6.80
N THR A 111 12.71 -8.45 6.01
CA THR A 111 12.61 -8.36 4.55
C THR A 111 11.23 -7.85 4.12
N LEU A 112 10.14 -8.35 4.72
CA LEU A 112 8.79 -7.83 4.47
C LEU A 112 8.68 -6.34 4.79
N ARG A 113 9.24 -5.90 5.92
CA ARG A 113 9.34 -4.47 6.25
C ARG A 113 10.08 -3.71 5.15
N SER A 114 11.23 -4.19 4.71
CA SER A 114 12.02 -3.48 3.67
C SER A 114 11.27 -3.35 2.34
N LEU A 115 10.49 -4.37 1.96
CA LEU A 115 9.66 -4.33 0.75
C LEU A 115 8.53 -3.32 0.88
N ALA A 116 7.81 -3.32 2.01
CA ALA A 116 6.77 -2.32 2.29
C ALA A 116 7.35 -0.89 2.34
N TRP A 117 8.55 -0.74 2.90
CA TRP A 117 9.24 0.53 3.03
C TRP A 117 9.78 1.10 1.70
N SER A 118 10.20 0.22 0.80
CA SER A 118 10.72 0.61 -0.52
C SER A 118 9.68 1.30 -1.41
N GLY A 119 8.39 1.18 -1.06
CA GLY A 119 7.31 2.01 -1.58
C GLY A 119 7.26 3.36 -0.88
N GLU A 120 8.15 4.29 -1.26
CA GLU A 120 8.04 5.75 -1.07
C GLU A 120 7.54 6.30 0.29
N ILE A 121 7.89 5.72 1.44
CA ILE A 121 7.57 6.35 2.74
C ILE A 121 8.83 6.41 3.62
N LYS A 122 9.43 7.60 3.71
CA LYS A 122 10.55 7.89 4.63
C LYS A 122 10.07 7.87 6.08
N ALA A 123 10.88 7.29 6.98
CA ALA A 123 10.62 7.10 8.43
C ALA A 123 10.36 8.42 9.14
N GLU A 124 10.99 9.47 8.64
CA GLU A 124 10.94 10.81 9.20
C GLU A 124 9.57 11.47 8.97
N SER A 125 8.66 10.84 8.23
CA SER A 125 7.38 11.41 7.80
C SER A 125 6.16 11.00 8.63
N LEU A 126 6.25 10.09 9.60
CA LEU A 126 5.07 9.49 10.23
C LEU A 126 5.09 9.54 11.77
N GLU A 127 5.13 10.75 12.32
CA GLU A 127 4.54 10.97 13.66
C GLU A 127 3.01 11.07 13.61
N VAL A 128 2.42 11.10 12.41
CA VAL A 128 0.97 11.27 12.21
C VAL A 128 0.38 10.05 11.52
N ALA A 129 -0.30 9.20 12.28
CA ALA A 129 -1.20 8.19 11.72
C ALA A 129 -2.44 8.90 11.14
N ILE A 130 -2.51 9.02 9.81
CA ILE A 130 -3.69 9.53 9.12
C ILE A 130 -4.66 8.38 8.82
N ASN A 131 -5.94 8.53 9.18
CA ASN A 131 -6.99 7.59 8.78
C ASN A 131 -7.60 8.01 7.43
N ALA A 132 -8.46 7.16 6.85
CA ALA A 132 -9.10 7.42 5.56
C ALA A 132 -9.86 8.77 5.51
N ARG A 133 -10.46 9.20 6.63
CA ARG A 133 -11.15 10.50 6.75
C ARG A 133 -10.17 11.67 6.63
N HIS A 134 -9.03 11.59 7.31
CA HIS A 134 -7.97 12.61 7.18
C HIS A 134 -7.40 12.64 5.76
N GLN A 135 -7.24 11.48 5.12
CA GLN A 135 -6.77 11.40 3.74
C GLN A 135 -7.74 12.06 2.75
N ASP A 136 -9.05 11.84 2.88
CA ASP A 136 -10.07 12.50 2.06
C ASP A 136 -10.03 14.02 2.24
N ALA A 137 -10.02 14.48 3.49
CA ALA A 137 -9.91 15.89 3.85
C ALA A 137 -8.67 16.55 3.23
N LEU A 138 -7.49 15.93 3.33
CA LEU A 138 -6.25 16.43 2.71
C LEU A 138 -6.34 16.46 1.17
N ARG A 139 -6.98 15.47 0.55
CA ARG A 139 -7.17 15.44 -0.91
C ARG A 139 -8.09 16.55 -1.40
N ARG A 140 -9.20 16.80 -0.70
CA ARG A 140 -10.11 17.92 -0.99
C ARG A 140 -9.39 19.25 -0.79
N ALA A 141 -8.67 19.40 0.32
CA ALA A 141 -7.87 20.59 0.59
C ALA A 141 -6.89 20.89 -0.55
N ARG A 142 -6.09 19.89 -0.95
CA ARG A 142 -5.14 20.03 -2.05
C ARG A 142 -5.81 20.42 -3.36
N THR A 143 -6.89 19.75 -3.73
CA THR A 143 -7.62 20.01 -4.97
C THR A 143 -8.11 21.47 -5.02
N SER A 144 -8.73 21.94 -3.95
CA SER A 144 -9.26 23.30 -3.86
C SER A 144 -8.16 24.36 -3.80
N THR A 145 -7.04 24.10 -3.12
CA THR A 145 -5.88 25.01 -3.13
C THR A 145 -5.27 25.14 -4.52
N VAL A 146 -5.17 24.06 -5.28
CA VAL A 146 -4.69 24.11 -6.67
C VAL A 146 -5.62 24.95 -7.54
N ARG A 147 -6.94 24.75 -7.43
CA ARG A 147 -7.94 25.58 -8.14
C ARG A 147 -7.83 27.05 -7.77
N THR A 148 -7.66 27.36 -6.49
CA THR A 148 -7.44 28.73 -5.99
C THR A 148 -6.23 29.37 -6.65
N LEU A 149 -5.10 28.65 -6.71
CA LEU A 149 -3.87 29.14 -7.34
C LEU A 149 -4.04 29.36 -8.85
N GLU A 150 -4.74 28.46 -9.54
CA GLU A 150 -5.04 28.59 -10.96
C GLU A 150 -5.97 29.77 -11.25
N ALA A 151 -7.03 29.94 -10.44
CA ALA A 151 -7.98 31.04 -10.53
C ALA A 151 -7.29 32.40 -10.33
N LEU A 152 -6.36 32.50 -9.36
CA LEU A 152 -5.53 33.69 -9.16
C LEU A 152 -4.62 33.99 -10.35
N LYS A 153 -3.93 32.97 -10.88
CA LYS A 153 -3.02 33.13 -12.03
C LYS A 153 -3.75 33.53 -13.32
N THR A 154 -4.97 33.04 -13.50
CA THR A 154 -5.79 33.30 -14.69
C THR A 154 -6.66 34.55 -14.56
N GLY A 155 -6.55 35.28 -13.45
CA GLY A 155 -7.26 36.55 -13.24
C GLY A 155 -8.77 36.39 -13.08
N GLN A 156 -9.24 35.27 -12.52
CA GLN A 156 -10.66 35.07 -12.21
C GLN A 156 -11.13 36.03 -11.10
N SER A 157 -12.46 36.16 -10.95
CA SER A 157 -13.05 36.94 -9.86
C SER A 157 -12.56 36.43 -8.51
N LEU A 158 -12.27 37.37 -7.61
CA LEU A 158 -11.84 37.08 -6.25
C LEU A 158 -12.93 36.35 -5.44
N ASP A 159 -14.20 36.43 -5.85
CA ASP A 159 -15.28 35.63 -5.26
C ASP A 159 -15.10 34.13 -5.51
N LEU A 160 -14.68 33.74 -6.71
CA LEU A 160 -14.42 32.35 -7.06
C LEU A 160 -13.17 31.82 -6.36
N VAL A 161 -12.12 32.67 -6.30
CA VAL A 161 -10.90 32.38 -5.54
C VAL A 161 -11.22 32.15 -4.06
N ALA A 162 -12.01 33.03 -3.46
CA ALA A 162 -12.40 32.93 -2.05
C ALA A 162 -13.24 31.68 -1.77
N LEU A 163 -14.13 31.31 -2.68
CA LEU A 163 -14.94 30.09 -2.56
C LEU A 163 -14.06 28.83 -2.52
N ASP A 164 -13.15 28.67 -3.48
CA ASP A 164 -12.25 27.51 -3.52
C ASP A 164 -11.32 27.47 -2.31
N LEU A 165 -10.79 28.62 -1.89
CA LEU A 165 -9.94 28.70 -0.69
C LEU A 165 -10.71 28.28 0.56
N ARG A 166 -11.98 28.66 0.69
CA ARG A 166 -12.84 28.25 1.81
C ARG A 166 -13.06 26.74 1.84
N ILE A 167 -13.26 26.11 0.68
CA ILE A 167 -13.39 24.64 0.60
C ILE A 167 -12.09 23.99 1.10
N ALA A 168 -10.93 24.55 0.75
CA ALA A 168 -9.65 24.00 1.19
C ALA A 168 -9.46 24.10 2.71
N VAL A 169 -9.74 25.27 3.28
CA VAL A 169 -9.60 25.54 4.72
C VAL A 169 -10.58 24.71 5.54
N ASN A 170 -11.84 24.60 5.10
CA ASN A 170 -12.83 23.75 5.77
C ASN A 170 -12.41 22.28 5.79
N ALA A 171 -11.90 21.76 4.67
CA ALA A 171 -11.43 20.39 4.60
C ALA A 171 -10.26 20.15 5.58
N LEU A 172 -9.31 21.08 5.71
CA LEU A 172 -8.26 21.00 6.74
C LEU A 172 -8.84 21.10 8.15
N GLY A 173 -9.81 21.98 8.35
CA GLY A 173 -10.52 22.17 9.60
C GLY A 173 -11.19 20.90 10.13
N GLU A 174 -11.76 20.07 9.25
CA GLU A 174 -12.30 18.76 9.61
C GLU A 174 -11.27 17.83 10.26
N ILE A 175 -9.99 17.97 9.93
CA ILE A 175 -8.91 17.15 10.50
C ILE A 175 -8.64 17.59 11.95
N VAL A 176 -8.64 18.90 12.20
CA VAL A 176 -8.34 19.51 13.51
C VAL A 176 -9.59 19.62 14.40
N GLY A 177 -10.77 19.31 13.86
CA GLY A 177 -12.06 19.46 14.56
C GLY A 177 -12.57 20.90 14.62
N GLN A 178 -12.03 21.79 13.78
CA GLN A 178 -12.40 23.20 13.68
C GLN A 178 -13.08 23.44 12.33
N THR A 179 -14.39 23.65 12.27
CA THR A 179 -15.03 24.11 11.03
C THR A 179 -14.71 25.59 10.83
N ALA A 180 -13.73 25.87 9.96
CA ALA A 180 -13.19 27.19 9.71
C ALA A 180 -14.08 28.01 8.75
N THR A 181 -15.16 28.59 9.28
CA THR A 181 -16.09 29.37 8.45
C THR A 181 -16.07 30.88 8.68
N GLU A 182 -15.64 31.39 9.83
CA GLU A 182 -15.77 32.82 10.17
C GLU A 182 -14.44 33.58 10.04
N ASP A 183 -13.36 33.15 10.70
CA ASP A 183 -12.10 33.91 10.77
C ASP A 183 -11.39 34.13 9.41
N LEU A 184 -11.60 33.23 8.44
CA LEU A 184 -10.96 33.33 7.13
C LEU A 184 -11.63 34.36 6.23
N LEU A 185 -12.96 34.54 6.35
CA LEU A 185 -13.69 35.55 5.60
C LEU A 185 -13.26 36.94 6.08
N ASP A 186 -13.16 37.13 7.40
CA ASP A 186 -12.70 38.40 7.97
C ASP A 186 -11.28 38.76 7.52
N ALA A 187 -10.37 37.78 7.44
CA ALA A 187 -9.02 38.01 6.94
C ALA A 187 -8.99 38.41 5.45
N ILE A 188 -9.81 37.79 4.60
CA ILE A 188 -9.89 38.10 3.17
C ILE A 188 -10.57 39.47 2.95
N PHE A 189 -11.71 39.72 3.60
CA PHE A 189 -12.46 40.96 3.46
C PHE A 189 -11.81 42.17 4.14
N SER A 190 -10.95 41.96 5.15
CA SER A 190 -10.15 43.03 5.76
C SER A 190 -9.17 43.70 4.79
N GLN A 191 -8.80 43.03 3.69
CA GLN A 191 -7.92 43.57 2.64
C GLN A 191 -8.69 44.17 1.46
N PHE A 192 -10.03 44.06 1.45
CA PHE A 192 -10.88 44.81 0.52
C PHE A 192 -11.38 46.07 1.21
N CYS A 193 -10.88 47.23 0.81
CA CYS A 193 -11.48 48.50 1.21
C CYS A 193 -12.94 48.53 0.73
N ILE A 194 -13.90 48.32 1.64
CA ILE A 194 -15.30 48.66 1.42
C ILE A 194 -15.38 50.18 1.49
N GLY A 195 -15.39 50.84 0.33
CA GLY A 195 -15.45 52.30 0.31
C GLY A 195 -15.32 53.01 -1.04
N LYS A 196 -15.95 52.51 -2.10
CA LYS A 196 -16.78 53.26 -3.09
C LYS A 196 -17.27 52.34 -4.20
#